data_AF-A0AAU8NLB0-F1
#
_entry.id   AF-A0AAU8NLB0-F1
#
_cell.length_a   1.000
_cell.length_b   1.000
_cell.length_c   1.000
_cell.angle_alpha   90.00
_cell.angle_beta   90.00
_cell.angle_gamma   90.00
#
_symmetry.space_group_name_H-M   'P 1'
#
loop_
_entity.id
_entity.type
_entity.pdbx_description
1 polymer ?
#
loop_
_entity_poly.entity_id
_entity_poly.type
_entity_poly.pdbx_seq_one_letter_code
_entity_poly.pdbx_strand_id
1 'polypeptide(L)'
;MREEKLLLLGTAGPLAYPTSSVRTVYVPAWNCSIKLSLNMQITNMIRTNSAEQMRRTLDASRYVRQQACFDAEPQTHIAYETGAATCRFGDEKLTSLFTVAFRPIEFDPANTYVLSSLVESPWHGAPSRLAIMLGDRRDHVNSGKTESGQPTRHEPSELEYANHEYIQSAADGQWKAVHSAGTAKHNDANRDKVEQWLSQYLACSLLPLVRAAGEKGIHFEAHLQNTLVTLEQDMPVAFIVRDLEGVSVDRELIKELSVEQREVRSSGTGRQADQKLGPISEQKHKGNCGLDQLQDQYELQDQYEWHGLHSNPGPKREPSGLLFYAREQAWARTSYYFIVNHLGSLIHVLARDLDVPEEYFWMLVREMLEEELTRTGNVYVEHLLTADAFLAKQNLVSCLTGISQTPAYVPVSNVMKRLGSEAGEIRGIRN
;
A
#
# COMPACT_ATOMS: atom_id res chain seq x y z
N MET A 1 21.29 -18.42 -26.39
CA MET A 1 22.74 -18.56 -26.11
C MET A 1 23.44 -19.28 -27.25
N ARG A 2 23.33 -20.61 -27.41
CA ARG A 2 24.04 -21.34 -28.48
C ARG A 2 23.68 -20.92 -29.91
N GLU A 3 22.42 -20.52 -30.13
CA GLU A 3 21.92 -19.99 -31.42
C GLU A 3 21.92 -18.45 -31.46
N GLU A 4 22.62 -17.76 -30.55
CA GLU A 4 22.71 -16.29 -30.47
C GLU A 4 21.38 -15.51 -30.30
N LYS A 5 20.24 -16.20 -30.17
CA LYS A 5 18.92 -15.60 -29.84
C LYS A 5 18.84 -14.89 -28.47
N LEU A 6 19.85 -15.07 -27.62
CA LEU A 6 20.00 -14.39 -26.34
C LEU A 6 21.47 -14.01 -26.20
N LEU A 7 21.72 -12.73 -25.91
CA LEU A 7 23.05 -12.15 -25.72
C LEU A 7 23.17 -11.59 -24.30
N LEU A 8 24.26 -11.94 -23.61
CA LEU A 8 24.54 -11.40 -22.28
C LEU A 8 25.30 -10.08 -22.42
N LEU A 9 24.66 -8.96 -22.11
CA LEU A 9 25.26 -7.62 -22.21
C LEU A 9 26.04 -7.19 -20.95
N GLY A 10 25.99 -7.98 -19.87
CA GLY A 10 26.53 -7.60 -18.57
C GLY A 10 25.66 -6.59 -17.84
N THR A 11 26.22 -5.94 -16.83
CA THR A 11 25.53 -4.91 -16.03
C THR A 11 25.54 -3.57 -16.77
N ALA A 12 24.36 -3.00 -16.99
CA ALA A 12 24.18 -1.70 -17.64
C ALA A 12 22.92 -1.00 -17.13
N GLY A 13 22.81 0.32 -17.37
CA GLY A 13 21.66 1.13 -16.99
C GLY A 13 21.87 1.95 -15.71
N PRO A 14 20.84 2.71 -15.29
CA PRO A 14 20.89 3.53 -14.08
C PRO A 14 20.92 2.68 -12.80
N LEU A 15 21.33 3.30 -11.70
CA LEU A 15 21.33 2.65 -10.40
C LEU A 15 19.90 2.31 -9.96
N ALA A 16 19.72 1.08 -9.46
CA ALA A 16 18.46 0.54 -9.00
C ALA A 16 18.60 0.05 -7.55
N TYR A 17 17.58 0.29 -6.74
CA TYR A 17 17.58 -0.04 -5.31
C TYR A 17 16.55 -1.12 -5.01
N PRO A 18 16.94 -2.29 -4.48
CA PRO A 18 15.99 -3.32 -4.09
C PRO A 18 15.08 -2.82 -2.96
N THR A 19 13.78 -3.11 -3.08
CA THR A 19 12.77 -2.79 -2.08
C THR A 19 12.56 -3.97 -1.12
N SER A 20 11.66 -3.84 -0.15
CA SER A 20 11.34 -4.89 0.84
C SER A 20 10.78 -6.20 0.27
N SER A 21 10.42 -6.25 -1.02
CA SER A 21 10.07 -7.51 -1.71
C SER A 21 11.29 -8.26 -2.27
N VAL A 22 12.49 -7.67 -2.17
CA VAL A 22 13.77 -8.07 -2.77
C VAL A 22 13.77 -8.02 -4.31
N ARG A 23 12.77 -8.64 -4.95
CA ARG A 23 12.67 -8.73 -6.42
C ARG A 23 12.12 -7.48 -7.10
N THR A 24 11.54 -6.54 -6.36
CA THR A 24 11.16 -5.24 -6.93
C THR A 24 12.25 -4.24 -6.64
N VAL A 25 12.78 -3.61 -7.69
CA VAL A 25 13.78 -2.55 -7.60
C VAL A 25 13.15 -1.21 -7.95
N TYR A 26 13.50 -0.14 -7.25
CA TYR A 26 13.16 1.23 -7.62
C TYR A 26 14.31 1.88 -8.37
N VAL A 27 14.01 2.53 -9.50
CA VAL A 27 14.97 3.24 -10.34
C VAL A 27 14.65 4.74 -10.28
N PRO A 28 15.37 5.54 -9.48
CA PRO A 28 15.07 6.96 -9.29
C PRO A 28 15.11 7.75 -10.60
N ALA A 29 16.06 7.44 -11.48
CA ALA A 29 16.19 8.10 -12.78
C ALA A 29 14.95 7.97 -13.68
N TRP A 30 14.07 7.00 -13.41
CA TRP A 30 12.86 6.72 -14.18
C TRP A 30 11.57 6.96 -13.41
N ASN A 31 11.65 7.33 -12.12
CA ASN A 31 10.49 7.32 -11.21
C ASN A 31 9.66 6.03 -11.35
N CYS A 32 10.33 4.88 -11.38
CA CYS A 32 9.71 3.62 -11.73
C CYS A 32 10.21 2.47 -10.87
N SER A 33 9.29 1.68 -10.35
CA SER A 33 9.57 0.38 -9.74
C SER A 33 9.46 -0.72 -10.79
N ILE A 34 10.45 -1.61 -10.85
CA ILE A 34 10.49 -2.76 -11.75
C ILE A 34 10.38 -4.04 -10.92
N LYS A 35 9.31 -4.81 -11.12
CA LYS A 35 9.08 -6.11 -10.49
C LYS A 35 9.78 -7.17 -11.34
N LEU A 36 10.95 -7.62 -10.91
CA LEU A 36 11.75 -8.63 -11.59
C LEU A 36 11.25 -10.04 -11.27
N SER A 37 11.54 -10.99 -12.14
CA SER A 37 11.38 -12.41 -11.83
C SER A 37 12.61 -12.90 -11.06
N LEU A 38 12.39 -13.61 -9.95
CA LEU A 38 13.44 -14.15 -9.10
C LEU A 38 13.08 -15.58 -8.71
N ASN A 39 13.82 -16.55 -9.24
CA ASN A 39 13.59 -17.98 -8.98
C ASN A 39 14.10 -18.40 -7.59
N MET A 40 13.57 -17.76 -6.56
CA MET A 40 13.91 -17.98 -5.16
C MET A 40 12.62 -17.99 -4.34
N GLN A 41 12.54 -18.90 -3.37
CA GLN A 41 11.45 -18.90 -2.41
C GLN A 41 11.65 -17.75 -1.41
N ILE A 42 10.70 -16.82 -1.38
CA ILE A 42 10.62 -15.78 -0.36
C ILE A 42 9.31 -15.98 0.38
N THR A 43 9.41 -16.22 1.69
CA THR A 43 8.34 -16.74 2.53
C THR A 43 7.80 -18.07 1.99
N ASN A 44 6.58 -18.08 1.46
CA ASN A 44 5.87 -19.30 1.05
C ASN A 44 5.84 -19.51 -0.46
N MET A 45 6.35 -18.58 -1.26
CA MET A 45 6.22 -18.65 -2.72
C MET A 45 7.55 -18.39 -3.42
N ILE A 46 7.77 -19.14 -4.50
CA ILE A 46 8.81 -18.82 -5.48
C ILE A 46 8.39 -17.54 -6.20
N ARG A 47 9.33 -16.61 -6.35
CA ARG A 47 9.05 -15.26 -6.83
C ARG A 47 9.25 -15.09 -8.33
N THR A 48 8.65 -15.97 -9.13
CA THR A 48 8.54 -15.77 -10.59
C THR A 48 7.35 -14.88 -10.97
N ASN A 49 7.27 -14.50 -12.25
CA ASN A 49 6.20 -13.70 -12.82
C ASN A 49 5.50 -14.49 -13.94
N SER A 50 4.49 -15.29 -13.59
CA SER A 50 3.76 -16.09 -14.58
C SER A 50 2.89 -15.21 -15.48
N ALA A 51 2.54 -15.72 -16.67
CA ALA A 51 1.62 -15.04 -17.59
C ALA A 51 0.26 -14.74 -16.94
N GLU A 52 -0.25 -15.66 -16.11
CA GLU A 52 -1.50 -15.47 -15.36
C GLU A 52 -1.39 -14.33 -14.35
N GLN A 53 -0.31 -14.28 -13.56
CA GLN A 53 -0.07 -13.23 -12.57
C GLN A 53 0.04 -11.85 -13.23
N MET A 54 0.79 -11.75 -14.34
CA MET A 54 0.93 -10.49 -15.06
C MET A 54 -0.40 -10.05 -15.70
N ARG A 55 -1.14 -10.99 -16.29
CA ARG A 55 -2.47 -10.69 -16.84
C ARG A 55 -3.41 -10.17 -15.76
N ARG A 56 -3.47 -10.85 -14.61
CA ARG A 56 -4.28 -10.44 -13.48
C ARG A 56 -3.91 -9.04 -12.99
N THR A 57 -2.61 -8.76 -12.84
CA THR A 57 -2.10 -7.47 -12.35
C THR A 57 -2.46 -6.32 -13.29
N LEU A 58 -2.28 -6.51 -14.61
CA LEU A 58 -2.62 -5.49 -15.61
C LEU A 58 -4.13 -5.31 -15.77
N ASP A 59 -4.91 -6.38 -15.69
CA ASP A 59 -6.38 -6.30 -15.69
C ASP A 59 -6.88 -5.55 -14.44
N ALA A 60 -6.29 -5.81 -13.26
CA ALA A 60 -6.61 -5.09 -12.03
C ALA A 60 -6.30 -3.60 -12.16
N SER A 61 -5.11 -3.26 -12.67
CA SER A 61 -4.71 -1.87 -12.91
C SER A 61 -5.70 -1.14 -13.82
N ARG A 62 -6.11 -1.77 -14.93
CA ARG A 62 -7.09 -1.20 -15.86
C ARG A 62 -8.46 -1.05 -15.21
N TYR A 63 -8.95 -2.09 -14.54
CA TYR A 63 -10.27 -2.10 -13.93
C TYR A 63 -10.39 -1.02 -12.84
N VAL A 64 -9.44 -0.99 -11.89
CA VAL A 64 -9.45 -0.04 -10.77
C VAL A 64 -9.36 1.40 -11.27
N ARG A 65 -8.54 1.66 -12.30
CA ARG A 65 -8.45 2.97 -12.95
C ARG A 65 -9.75 3.38 -13.65
N GLN A 66 -10.42 2.44 -14.32
CA GLN A 66 -11.71 2.71 -14.97
C GLN A 66 -12.84 3.00 -13.95
N GLN A 67 -12.76 2.42 -12.76
CA GLN A 67 -13.72 2.66 -11.67
C GLN A 67 -13.40 3.93 -10.86
N ALA A 68 -12.38 4.71 -11.23
CA ALA A 68 -12.05 5.97 -10.55
C ALA A 68 -11.91 5.78 -9.03
N CYS A 69 -11.26 4.68 -8.60
CA CYS A 69 -11.44 4.05 -7.29
C CYS A 69 -11.22 5.01 -6.09
N PHE A 70 -10.38 6.04 -6.24
CA PHE A 70 -10.10 7.06 -5.23
C PHE A 70 -10.20 8.50 -5.74
N ASP A 71 -10.96 8.78 -6.81
CA ASP A 71 -11.05 10.14 -7.37
C ASP A 71 -11.62 11.18 -6.38
N ALA A 72 -12.44 10.73 -5.42
CA ALA A 72 -12.98 11.56 -4.33
C ALA A 72 -12.04 11.65 -3.11
N GLU A 73 -10.91 10.94 -3.11
CA GLU A 73 -10.02 10.75 -1.97
C GLU A 73 -8.64 11.33 -2.30
N PRO A 74 -8.43 12.65 -2.13
CA PRO A 74 -7.26 13.35 -2.67
C PRO A 74 -5.93 12.89 -2.06
N GLN A 75 -5.96 12.27 -0.88
CA GLN A 75 -4.79 11.78 -0.16
C GLN A 75 -4.53 10.28 -0.40
N THR A 76 -5.33 9.61 -1.22
CA THR A 76 -5.26 8.16 -1.40
C THR A 76 -4.95 7.83 -2.85
N HIS A 77 -3.83 7.19 -3.08
CA HIS A 77 -3.29 6.92 -4.41
C HIS A 77 -3.01 5.44 -4.63
N ILE A 78 -2.87 5.09 -5.90
CA ILE A 78 -2.53 3.74 -6.34
C ILE A 78 -1.30 3.81 -7.25
N ALA A 79 -0.30 3.01 -6.94
CA ALA A 79 0.85 2.80 -7.80
C ALA A 79 0.54 1.67 -8.80
N TYR A 80 0.01 2.04 -9.96
CA TYR A 80 -0.44 1.11 -11.00
C TYR A 80 0.72 0.44 -11.73
N GLU A 81 0.58 -0.86 -12.01
CA GLU A 81 1.41 -1.52 -13.03
C GLU A 81 0.92 -1.14 -14.42
N THR A 82 1.81 -0.52 -15.20
CA THR A 82 1.44 0.06 -16.50
C THR A 82 1.81 -0.84 -17.68
N GLY A 83 2.68 -1.83 -17.46
CA GLY A 83 3.09 -2.76 -18.49
C GLY A 83 3.94 -3.91 -17.96
N ALA A 84 4.16 -4.90 -18.83
CA ALA A 84 5.07 -6.00 -18.60
C ALA A 84 5.86 -6.31 -19.89
N ALA A 85 7.08 -6.81 -19.74
CA ALA A 85 7.92 -7.27 -20.84
C ALA A 85 8.47 -8.66 -20.54
N THR A 86 8.67 -9.49 -21.56
CA THR A 86 9.21 -10.85 -21.39
C THR A 86 9.91 -11.34 -22.65
N CYS A 87 10.89 -12.24 -22.47
CA CYS A 87 11.38 -13.08 -23.55
C CYS A 87 10.49 -14.33 -23.61
N ARG A 88 9.79 -14.55 -24.73
CA ARG A 88 8.91 -15.71 -24.89
C ARG A 88 9.70 -16.94 -25.30
N PHE A 89 9.45 -18.05 -24.62
CA PHE A 89 9.95 -19.38 -24.95
C PHE A 89 8.77 -20.33 -25.20
N GLY A 90 9.02 -21.48 -25.83
CA GLY A 90 8.02 -22.55 -25.92
C GLY A 90 7.66 -23.19 -24.57
N ASP A 91 8.38 -22.84 -23.51
CA ASP A 91 8.14 -23.26 -22.13
C ASP A 91 7.69 -22.05 -21.29
N GLU A 92 6.51 -22.16 -20.67
CA GLU A 92 5.91 -21.12 -19.82
C GLU A 92 6.68 -20.89 -18.52
N LYS A 93 7.25 -21.94 -17.92
CA LYS A 93 8.09 -21.78 -16.71
C LYS A 93 9.34 -20.98 -17.06
N LEU A 94 9.97 -21.29 -18.19
CA LEU A 94 11.13 -20.53 -18.66
C LEU A 94 10.74 -19.08 -18.99
N THR A 95 9.62 -18.86 -19.70
CA THR A 95 9.10 -17.51 -19.98
C THR A 95 8.89 -16.71 -18.69
N SER A 96 8.33 -17.33 -17.64
CA SER A 96 8.10 -16.66 -16.36
C SER A 96 9.38 -16.17 -15.67
N LEU A 97 10.55 -16.72 -16.01
CA LEU A 97 11.87 -16.29 -15.50
C LEU A 97 12.39 -15.02 -16.17
N PHE A 98 11.87 -14.66 -17.33
CA PHE A 98 12.27 -13.47 -18.10
C PHE A 98 11.22 -12.36 -18.06
N THR A 99 10.08 -12.61 -17.42
CA THR A 99 8.98 -11.64 -17.32
C THR A 99 9.26 -10.59 -16.24
N VAL A 100 9.13 -9.32 -16.60
CA VAL A 100 9.24 -8.16 -15.70
C VAL A 100 8.00 -7.28 -15.82
N ALA A 101 7.62 -6.59 -14.75
CA ALA A 101 6.54 -5.60 -14.77
C ALA A 101 7.03 -4.21 -14.34
N PHE A 102 6.44 -3.18 -14.93
CA PHE A 102 6.76 -1.78 -14.71
C PHE A 102 5.65 -1.10 -13.92
N ARG A 103 6.06 -0.38 -12.88
CA ARG A 103 5.19 0.39 -12.00
C ARG A 103 5.79 1.80 -11.82
N PRO A 104 5.53 2.72 -12.76
CA PRO A 104 5.78 4.14 -12.55
C PRO A 104 5.14 4.60 -11.25
N ILE A 105 5.87 5.36 -10.46
CA ILE A 105 5.42 5.85 -9.16
C ILE A 105 6.14 7.16 -8.83
N GLU A 106 5.34 8.16 -8.51
CA GLU A 106 5.80 9.45 -8.02
C GLU A 106 5.53 9.53 -6.52
N PHE A 107 6.56 9.89 -5.76
CA PHE A 107 6.50 10.07 -4.32
C PHE A 107 7.70 10.91 -3.87
N ASP A 108 7.64 11.44 -2.65
CA ASP A 108 8.77 12.15 -2.06
C ASP A 108 9.74 11.13 -1.44
N PRO A 109 10.94 10.91 -2.02
CA PRO A 109 11.88 9.91 -1.50
C PRO A 109 12.42 10.24 -0.10
N ALA A 110 12.31 11.49 0.37
CA ALA A 110 12.73 11.88 1.71
C ALA A 110 11.66 11.60 2.77
N ASN A 111 10.39 11.58 2.37
CA ASN A 111 9.26 11.61 3.30
C ASN A 111 8.23 10.50 3.09
N THR A 112 8.40 9.65 2.08
CA THR A 112 7.55 8.49 1.83
C THR A 112 8.18 7.20 2.31
N TYR A 113 7.46 6.47 3.15
CA TYR A 113 7.94 5.26 3.81
C TYR A 113 7.05 4.07 3.50
N VAL A 114 7.64 2.87 3.35
CA VAL A 114 6.87 1.63 3.43
C VAL A 114 6.42 1.46 4.87
N LEU A 115 5.13 1.30 5.12
CA LEU A 115 4.60 1.32 6.49
C LEU A 115 5.24 0.25 7.38
N SER A 116 5.53 -0.94 6.82
CA SER A 116 6.22 -2.00 7.56
C SER A 116 7.55 -1.57 8.17
N SER A 117 8.27 -0.63 7.55
CA SER A 117 9.55 -0.10 8.07
C SER A 117 9.38 0.94 9.19
N LEU A 118 8.18 1.50 9.34
CA LEU A 118 7.87 2.43 10.43
C LEU A 118 7.49 1.67 11.71
N VAL A 119 6.84 0.53 11.56
CA VAL A 119 6.26 -0.27 12.66
C VAL A 119 7.07 -1.54 12.98
N GLU A 120 8.19 -1.77 12.31
CA GLU A 120 9.03 -2.92 12.64
C GLU A 120 9.46 -2.87 14.12
N SER A 121 9.41 -4.02 14.78
CA SER A 121 9.83 -4.11 16.18
C SER A 121 11.34 -4.03 16.25
N PRO A 122 11.90 -2.99 16.87
CA PRO A 122 13.34 -2.83 16.93
C PRO A 122 13.96 -3.79 17.95
N TRP A 123 15.28 -3.86 17.95
CA TRP A 123 16.05 -4.67 18.89
C TRP A 123 15.76 -4.28 20.35
N HIS A 124 15.54 -5.28 21.21
CA HIS A 124 15.30 -5.19 22.66
C HIS A 124 14.68 -3.88 23.19
N GLY A 125 13.36 -3.73 23.03
CA GLY A 125 12.58 -2.72 23.75
C GLY A 125 12.79 -1.27 23.31
N ALA A 126 13.54 -1.05 22.22
CA ALA A 126 13.61 0.28 21.61
C ALA A 126 12.22 0.70 21.07
N PRO A 127 11.97 2.02 20.94
CA PRO A 127 10.77 2.52 20.28
C PRO A 127 10.82 2.24 18.77
N SER A 128 9.67 1.99 18.16
CA SER A 128 9.58 1.88 16.70
C SER A 128 10.06 3.17 16.01
N ARG A 129 10.41 3.07 14.73
CA ARG A 129 10.76 4.26 13.95
C ARG A 129 9.63 5.29 13.94
N LEU A 130 8.38 4.83 13.90
CA LEU A 130 7.21 5.70 14.03
C LEU A 130 7.18 6.42 15.38
N ALA A 131 7.38 5.71 16.49
CA ALA A 131 7.42 6.32 17.81
C ALA A 131 8.57 7.32 17.96
N ILE A 132 9.73 7.08 17.34
CA ILE A 132 10.85 8.04 17.31
C ILE A 132 10.45 9.32 16.55
N MET A 133 9.74 9.19 15.43
CA MET A 133 9.25 10.34 14.66
C MET A 133 8.20 11.14 15.44
N LEU A 134 7.33 10.47 16.19
CA LEU A 134 6.26 11.12 16.95
C LEU A 134 6.74 11.70 18.28
N GLY A 135 7.64 11.04 18.99
CA GLY A 135 8.08 11.33 20.36
C GLY A 135 9.15 12.43 20.53
N ASP A 136 9.19 13.40 19.62
CA ASP A 136 10.10 14.56 19.61
C ASP A 136 11.57 14.25 19.22
N ARG A 137 12.01 14.86 18.10
CA ARG A 137 13.43 15.11 17.84
C ARG A 137 13.91 16.04 18.95
N ARG A 138 14.63 15.52 19.94
CA ARG A 138 15.33 16.34 20.94
C ARG A 138 15.95 17.57 20.28
N ASP A 139 15.63 18.73 20.84
CA ASP A 139 16.35 19.98 20.66
C ASP A 139 17.86 19.75 20.78
N HIS A 140 18.54 19.47 19.66
CA HIS A 140 19.99 19.62 19.55
C HIS A 140 20.39 21.07 19.27
N VAL A 141 19.58 22.03 19.72
CA VAL A 141 19.90 23.46 19.73
C VAL A 141 19.89 23.98 21.17
N ASN A 142 20.86 23.55 21.98
CA ASN A 142 21.75 24.44 22.74
C ASN A 142 22.53 23.72 23.85
N SER A 143 23.82 23.51 23.63
CA SER A 143 24.85 23.87 24.62
C SER A 143 26.22 23.95 23.95
N GLY A 144 26.33 24.81 22.93
CA GLY A 144 27.61 25.21 22.35
C GLY A 144 27.71 26.73 22.39
N LYS A 145 28.31 27.28 23.45
CA LYS A 145 28.72 28.69 23.49
C LYS A 145 29.72 28.96 22.35
N THR A 146 29.39 29.98 21.56
CA THR A 146 30.29 30.91 20.84
C THR A 146 31.68 30.43 20.46
N GLU A 147 31.95 30.36 19.15
CA GLU A 147 33.10 31.08 18.58
C GLU A 147 32.88 31.36 17.08
N SER A 148 33.32 32.53 16.66
CA SER A 148 33.11 33.17 15.37
C SER A 148 33.86 32.47 14.22
N GLY A 149 33.16 32.16 13.13
CA GLY A 149 33.77 31.78 11.85
C GLY A 149 32.75 31.84 10.71
N GLN A 150 33.06 32.59 9.64
CA GLN A 150 32.22 32.77 8.45
C GLN A 150 31.99 31.45 7.69
N PRO A 151 30.87 31.29 6.95
CA PRO A 151 30.61 30.06 6.19
C PRO A 151 31.33 30.11 4.84
N THR A 152 32.32 29.25 4.65
CA THR A 152 32.85 28.93 3.32
C THR A 152 31.99 27.85 2.66
N ARG A 153 31.49 28.16 1.45
CA ARG A 153 30.84 27.20 0.54
C ARG A 153 31.81 26.07 0.20
N HIS A 154 31.41 24.83 0.43
CA HIS A 154 31.99 23.66 -0.22
C HIS A 154 30.88 22.84 -0.90
N GLU A 155 31.16 22.47 -2.15
CA GLU A 155 30.35 21.60 -3.00
C GLU A 155 30.29 20.16 -2.46
N PRO A 156 29.26 19.37 -2.81
CA PRO A 156 29.01 18.08 -2.19
C PRO A 156 29.83 16.98 -2.87
N SER A 157 30.85 16.48 -2.17
CA SER A 157 31.49 15.20 -2.50
C SER A 157 31.14 14.16 -1.44
N GLU A 158 30.56 13.06 -1.90
CA GLU A 158 30.43 11.77 -1.22
C GLU A 158 29.46 11.70 -0.03
N LEU A 159 28.35 10.98 -0.26
CA LEU A 159 27.38 10.52 0.73
C LEU A 159 28.07 9.63 1.78
N GLU A 160 28.63 10.25 2.81
CA GLU A 160 29.01 9.56 4.04
C GLU A 160 27.76 9.24 4.87
N TYR A 161 27.60 7.95 5.13
CA TYR A 161 26.55 7.38 5.96
C TYR A 161 26.61 7.95 7.39
N ALA A 162 25.64 8.81 7.71
CA ALA A 162 25.36 9.30 9.07
C ALA A 162 24.75 8.20 9.98
N ASN A 163 25.34 7.00 10.00
CA ASN A 163 24.95 5.88 10.86
C ASN A 163 26.05 5.45 11.85
N HIS A 164 27.20 6.14 11.89
CA HIS A 164 28.36 5.67 12.66
C HIS A 164 28.44 6.19 14.11
N GLU A 165 27.78 7.30 14.47
CA GLU A 165 27.83 7.82 15.85
C GLU A 165 26.87 7.12 16.83
N TYR A 166 25.85 6.42 16.34
CA TYR A 166 24.90 5.71 17.21
C TYR A 166 25.41 4.33 17.68
N ILE A 167 26.40 3.76 16.98
CA ILE A 167 26.89 2.40 17.24
C ILE A 167 27.95 2.36 18.35
N GLN A 168 28.65 3.46 18.64
CA GLN A 168 29.70 3.46 19.67
C GLN A 168 29.18 3.68 21.10
N SER A 169 28.05 4.34 21.31
CA SER A 169 27.53 4.56 22.68
C SER A 169 26.82 3.34 23.29
N ALA A 170 26.60 2.28 22.52
CA ALA A 170 25.99 1.03 22.97
C ALA A 170 26.98 0.07 23.65
N ALA A 171 28.29 0.34 23.59
CA ALA A 171 29.33 -0.54 24.11
C ALA A 171 29.59 -0.37 25.63
N ASP A 172 29.22 0.77 26.24
CA ASP A 172 29.68 1.13 27.59
C ASP A 172 28.64 1.01 28.71
N GLY A 173 27.52 0.31 28.48
CA GLY A 173 26.71 -0.29 29.57
C GLY A 173 26.16 0.64 30.66
N GLN A 174 26.11 1.95 30.46
CA GLN A 174 25.59 2.90 31.45
C GLN A 174 24.40 3.70 30.91
N TRP A 175 23.20 3.12 30.99
CA TRP A 175 21.96 3.89 30.93
C TRP A 175 21.48 4.17 32.36
N LYS A 176 21.68 5.39 32.83
CA LYS A 176 21.00 5.87 34.04
C LYS A 176 19.58 6.25 33.66
N ALA A 177 18.60 5.52 34.18
CA ALA A 177 17.20 5.89 34.12
C ALA A 177 17.01 7.26 34.80
N VAL A 178 16.74 8.29 34.01
CA VAL A 178 16.29 9.58 34.54
C VAL A 178 14.77 9.52 34.66
N HIS A 179 14.28 8.96 35.76
CA HIS A 179 12.91 9.23 36.20
C HIS A 179 12.90 10.59 36.90
N SER A 180 12.56 11.65 36.16
CA SER A 180 12.23 12.96 36.75
C SER A 180 10.75 13.23 36.59
N ALA A 181 10.10 13.67 37.67
CA ALA A 181 8.66 13.85 37.89
C ALA A 181 7.95 14.91 37.01
N GLY A 182 8.36 15.10 35.75
CA GLY A 182 7.68 15.91 34.72
C GLY A 182 6.85 15.10 33.71
N THR A 183 6.67 13.80 33.94
CA THR A 183 6.25 12.78 32.95
C THR A 183 4.78 12.80 32.55
N ALA A 184 3.86 13.23 33.42
CA ALA A 184 2.42 13.10 33.13
C ALA A 184 1.96 13.96 31.94
N LYS A 185 2.32 15.25 31.93
CA LYS A 185 1.94 16.18 30.84
C LYS A 185 2.62 15.84 29.51
N HIS A 186 3.82 15.28 29.55
CA HIS A 186 4.57 14.89 28.35
C HIS A 186 4.03 13.59 27.75
N ASN A 187 3.61 12.63 28.60
CA ASN A 187 2.93 11.42 28.16
C ASN A 187 1.56 11.73 27.53
N ASP A 188 0.80 12.66 28.10
CA ASP A 188 -0.50 13.08 27.54
C ASP A 188 -0.33 13.76 26.17
N ALA A 189 0.65 14.68 26.01
CA ALA A 189 0.88 15.35 24.73
C ALA A 189 1.37 14.40 23.62
N ASN A 190 2.21 13.41 23.96
CA ASN A 190 2.65 12.41 23.00
C ASN A 190 1.50 11.49 22.60
N ARG A 191 0.63 11.15 23.55
CA ARG A 191 -0.58 10.38 23.30
C ARG A 191 -1.52 11.12 22.34
N ASP A 192 -1.82 12.39 22.60
CA ASP A 192 -2.65 13.22 21.72
C ASP A 192 -2.08 13.27 20.29
N LYS A 193 -0.76 13.42 20.14
CA LYS A 193 -0.11 13.42 18.83
C LYS A 193 -0.24 12.08 18.10
N VAL A 194 -0.09 10.95 18.81
CA VAL A 194 -0.28 9.61 18.23
C VAL A 194 -1.74 9.36 17.84
N GLU A 195 -2.70 9.84 18.63
CA GLU A 195 -4.12 9.75 18.28
C GLU A 195 -4.45 10.58 17.04
N GLN A 196 -3.93 11.81 16.96
CA GLN A 196 -4.05 12.64 15.77
C GLN A 196 -3.42 11.95 14.55
N TRP A 197 -2.23 11.37 14.73
CA TRP A 197 -1.54 10.64 13.67
C TRP A 197 -2.37 9.45 13.18
N LEU A 198 -2.88 8.63 14.09
CA LEU A 198 -3.71 7.47 13.75
C LEU A 198 -5.02 7.92 13.08
N SER A 199 -5.67 8.96 13.60
CA SER A 199 -6.92 9.48 13.02
C SER A 199 -6.71 9.98 11.59
N GLN A 200 -5.64 10.72 11.35
CA GLN A 200 -5.28 11.21 10.02
C GLN A 200 -4.87 10.06 9.09
N TYR A 201 -4.14 9.07 9.62
CA TYR A 201 -3.79 7.86 8.88
C TYR A 201 -5.03 7.07 8.45
N LEU A 202 -5.99 6.84 9.35
CA LEU A 202 -7.24 6.13 9.06
C LEU A 202 -8.09 6.90 8.05
N ALA A 203 -8.12 8.23 8.13
CA ALA A 203 -8.83 9.08 7.20
C ALA A 203 -8.30 8.95 5.76
N CYS A 204 -6.98 8.91 5.57
CA CYS A 204 -6.38 8.74 4.24
C CYS A 204 -6.22 7.27 3.78
N SER A 205 -6.52 6.29 4.64
CA SER A 205 -6.36 4.85 4.34
C SER A 205 -7.65 4.05 4.51
N LEU A 206 -8.07 3.78 5.76
CA LEU A 206 -9.23 2.95 6.09
C LEU A 206 -10.51 3.41 5.40
N LEU A 207 -10.85 4.70 5.52
CA LEU A 207 -12.08 5.25 4.97
C LEU A 207 -12.17 5.09 3.44
N PRO A 208 -11.17 5.53 2.65
CA PRO A 208 -11.10 5.25 1.22
C PRO A 208 -11.24 3.77 0.87
N LEU A 209 -10.57 2.88 1.61
CA LEU A 209 -10.61 1.44 1.34
C LEU A 209 -12.00 0.82 1.58
N VAL A 210 -12.67 1.19 2.67
CA VAL A 210 -14.03 0.67 2.94
C VAL A 210 -15.07 1.27 2.00
N ARG A 211 -14.90 2.53 1.57
CA ARG A 211 -15.73 3.17 0.53
C ARG A 211 -15.55 2.48 -0.82
N ALA A 212 -14.31 2.22 -1.24
CA ALA A 212 -14.04 1.45 -2.46
C ALA A 212 -14.68 0.05 -2.42
N ALA A 213 -14.64 -0.62 -1.26
CA ALA A 213 -15.29 -1.90 -1.07
C ALA A 213 -16.83 -1.81 -1.16
N GLY A 214 -17.44 -0.86 -0.45
CA GLY A 214 -18.90 -0.74 -0.38
C GLY A 214 -19.55 -0.13 -1.62
N GLU A 215 -18.90 0.82 -2.27
CA GLU A 215 -19.46 1.58 -3.41
C GLU A 215 -19.08 0.97 -4.76
N LYS A 216 -17.89 0.36 -4.86
CA LYS A 216 -17.31 -0.12 -6.13
C LYS A 216 -17.03 -1.62 -6.11
N GLY A 217 -17.20 -2.29 -4.96
CA GLY A 217 -16.89 -3.70 -4.81
C GLY A 217 -15.40 -4.00 -4.91
N ILE A 218 -14.53 -3.00 -4.82
CA ILE A 218 -13.08 -3.16 -5.02
C ILE A 218 -12.42 -3.36 -3.67
N HIS A 219 -11.74 -4.48 -3.54
CA HIS A 219 -11.02 -4.90 -2.34
C HIS A 219 -9.53 -5.00 -2.63
N PHE A 220 -8.71 -4.42 -1.75
CA PHE A 220 -7.26 -4.33 -1.91
C PHE A 220 -6.50 -5.24 -0.92
N GLU A 221 -5.36 -5.77 -1.36
CA GLU A 221 -4.37 -6.43 -0.51
C GLU A 221 -3.39 -5.41 0.07
N ALA A 222 -3.92 -4.44 0.82
CA ALA A 222 -3.17 -3.31 1.38
C ALA A 222 -2.49 -3.67 2.72
N HIS A 223 -1.70 -4.75 2.75
CA HIS A 223 -0.90 -5.08 3.94
C HIS A 223 0.30 -4.13 4.11
N LEU A 224 0.97 -4.15 5.27
CA LEU A 224 2.04 -3.18 5.62
C LEU A 224 3.13 -2.99 4.54
N GLN A 225 3.53 -4.05 3.81
CA GLN A 225 4.54 -3.96 2.74
C GLN A 225 3.98 -3.34 1.43
N ASN A 226 2.68 -3.44 1.18
CA ASN A 226 1.99 -2.92 0.00
C ASN A 226 1.43 -1.51 0.21
N THR A 227 1.72 -0.92 1.36
CA THR A 227 1.35 0.44 1.71
C THR A 227 2.60 1.31 1.82
N LEU A 228 2.55 2.47 1.17
CA LEU A 228 3.43 3.59 1.42
C LEU A 228 2.64 4.70 2.10
N VAL A 229 3.29 5.43 3.00
CA VAL A 229 2.74 6.63 3.64
C VAL A 229 3.72 7.78 3.46
N THR A 230 3.24 8.91 2.96
CA THR A 230 4.00 10.17 2.91
C THR A 230 3.69 10.99 4.15
N LEU A 231 4.73 11.45 4.83
CA LEU A 231 4.62 12.24 6.04
C LEU A 231 5.06 13.69 5.79
N GLU A 232 4.28 14.67 6.21
CA GLU A 232 4.72 16.06 6.32
C GLU A 232 4.66 16.47 7.79
N GLN A 233 5.76 17.00 8.32
CA GLN A 233 5.89 17.30 9.76
C GLN A 233 5.51 16.09 10.64
N ASP A 234 5.96 14.90 10.21
CA ASP A 234 5.67 13.60 10.81
C ASP A 234 4.19 13.15 10.78
N MET A 235 3.30 13.90 10.11
CA MET A 235 1.87 13.59 9.98
C MET A 235 1.51 13.01 8.60
N PRO A 236 0.57 12.04 8.49
CA PRO A 236 0.23 11.40 7.23
C PRO A 236 -0.48 12.36 6.26
N VAL A 237 0.10 12.62 5.09
CA VAL A 237 -0.54 13.46 4.06
C VAL A 237 -0.95 12.69 2.82
N ALA A 238 -0.36 11.52 2.59
CA ALA A 238 -0.76 10.64 1.51
C ALA A 238 -0.57 9.16 1.85
N PHE A 239 -1.47 8.33 1.36
CA PHE A 239 -1.43 6.88 1.41
C PHE A 239 -1.36 6.34 -0.02
N ILE A 240 -0.43 5.43 -0.30
CA ILE A 240 -0.28 4.82 -1.62
C ILE A 240 -0.34 3.31 -1.47
N VAL A 241 -1.32 2.68 -2.13
CA VAL A 241 -1.36 1.21 -2.27
C VAL A 241 -0.64 0.77 -3.55
N ARG A 242 0.11 -0.32 -3.47
CA ARG A 242 0.85 -0.92 -4.60
C ARG A 242 0.64 -2.43 -4.66
N ASP A 243 1.05 -3.04 -5.78
CA ASP A 243 0.93 -4.48 -6.05
C ASP A 243 -0.51 -4.95 -6.21
N LEU A 244 -1.11 -4.61 -7.36
CA LEU A 244 -2.51 -4.87 -7.65
C LEU A 244 -2.82 -6.33 -8.02
N GLU A 245 -1.80 -7.20 -8.01
CA GLU A 245 -1.98 -8.65 -8.17
C GLU A 245 -3.03 -9.19 -7.17
N GLY A 246 -3.10 -8.64 -5.96
CA GLY A 246 -4.02 -9.03 -4.91
C GLY A 246 -5.42 -8.41 -4.96
N VAL A 247 -5.74 -7.56 -5.93
CA VAL A 247 -7.08 -6.95 -6.02
C VAL A 247 -8.14 -8.00 -6.27
N SER A 248 -9.30 -7.84 -5.62
CA SER A 248 -10.51 -8.65 -5.83
C SER A 248 -11.73 -7.75 -5.97
N VAL A 249 -12.69 -8.16 -6.81
CA VAL A 249 -13.92 -7.43 -7.10
C VAL A 249 -15.12 -8.27 -6.68
N ASP A 250 -16.02 -7.70 -5.87
CA ASP A 250 -17.29 -8.33 -5.47
C ASP A 250 -18.22 -8.48 -6.68
N ARG A 251 -18.39 -9.72 -7.15
CA ARG A 251 -19.22 -10.02 -8.31
C ARG A 251 -20.71 -9.73 -8.08
N GLU A 252 -21.18 -9.87 -6.84
CA GLU A 252 -22.59 -9.70 -6.50
C GLU A 252 -22.94 -8.22 -6.52
N LEU A 253 -22.12 -7.38 -5.90
CA LEU A 253 -22.31 -5.92 -5.93
C LEU A 253 -22.28 -5.37 -7.35
N ILE A 254 -21.34 -5.81 -8.20
CA ILE A 254 -21.28 -5.35 -9.59
C ILE A 254 -22.55 -5.72 -10.37
N LYS A 255 -23.17 -6.87 -10.07
CA LYS A 255 -24.46 -7.25 -10.68
C LYS A 255 -25.59 -6.35 -10.18
N GLU A 256 -25.65 -6.08 -8.88
CA GLU A 256 -26.65 -5.20 -8.25
C GLU A 256 -26.59 -3.79 -8.88
N LEU A 257 -25.41 -3.17 -8.93
CA LEU A 257 -25.18 -1.86 -9.55
C LEU A 257 -25.54 -1.84 -11.05
N SER A 258 -25.30 -2.94 -11.76
CA SER A 258 -25.64 -3.05 -13.18
C SER A 258 -27.16 -3.12 -13.42
N VAL A 259 -27.92 -3.67 -12.48
CA VAL A 259 -29.39 -3.73 -12.54
C VAL A 259 -29.97 -2.36 -12.25
N GLU A 260 -29.53 -1.69 -11.18
CA GLU A 260 -29.99 -0.34 -10.82
C GLU A 260 -29.76 0.65 -11.96
N GLN A 261 -28.59 0.64 -12.59
CA GLN A 261 -28.30 1.49 -13.75
C GLN A 261 -29.23 1.23 -14.95
N ARG A 262 -29.70 0.00 -15.14
CA ARG A 262 -30.67 -0.33 -16.20
C ARG A 262 -32.08 0.14 -15.84
N GLU A 263 -32.49 -0.01 -14.59
CA GLU A 263 -33.81 0.42 -14.09
C GLU A 263 -33.96 1.94 -14.12
N VAL A 264 -32.93 2.68 -13.73
CA VAL A 264 -32.86 4.15 -13.84
C VAL A 264 -32.95 4.60 -15.30
N ARG A 265 -32.30 3.88 -16.23
CA ARG A 265 -32.39 4.17 -17.68
C ARG A 265 -33.77 3.85 -18.27
N SER A 266 -34.48 2.85 -17.74
CA SER A 266 -35.83 2.48 -18.22
C SER A 266 -36.96 3.33 -17.64
N SER A 267 -36.76 3.97 -16.49
CA SER A 267 -37.76 4.80 -15.79
C SER A 267 -37.65 6.29 -16.10
N GLY A 268 -36.55 6.73 -16.73
CA GLY A 268 -36.36 8.12 -17.18
C GLY A 268 -37.10 8.43 -18.49
N THR A 269 -38.17 9.22 -18.40
CA THR A 269 -38.81 9.88 -19.57
C THR A 269 -37.79 10.62 -20.43
N GLY A 270 -37.89 10.45 -21.75
CA GLY A 270 -36.89 10.87 -22.72
C GLY A 270 -36.49 12.35 -22.64
N ARG A 271 -35.22 12.58 -22.32
CA ARG A 271 -34.36 13.56 -23.01
C ARG A 271 -32.96 12.95 -23.13
N GLN A 272 -32.69 12.40 -24.31
CA GLN A 272 -31.33 12.16 -24.78
C GLN A 272 -30.61 13.51 -24.82
N ALA A 273 -29.72 13.76 -23.87
CA ALA A 273 -28.59 14.64 -24.08
C ALA A 273 -27.42 13.73 -24.48
N ASP A 274 -27.17 13.63 -25.78
CA ASP A 274 -25.87 13.21 -26.30
C ASP A 274 -24.83 14.24 -25.82
N GLN A 275 -24.28 14.04 -24.62
CA GLN A 275 -22.98 14.63 -24.29
C GLN A 275 -21.92 13.82 -25.03
N LYS A 276 -21.67 14.22 -26.27
CA LYS A 276 -20.35 14.06 -26.88
C LYS A 276 -19.35 14.71 -25.92
N LEU A 277 -18.56 13.89 -25.24
CA LEU A 277 -17.29 14.32 -24.65
C LEU A 277 -16.46 14.96 -25.77
N GLY A 278 -16.44 16.29 -25.79
CA GLY A 278 -15.49 17.06 -26.60
C GLY A 278 -14.07 16.79 -26.11
N PRO A 279 -13.05 16.96 -26.96
CA PRO A 279 -11.67 16.71 -26.58
C PRO A 279 -11.30 17.63 -25.42
N ILE A 280 -10.83 17.05 -24.33
CA ILE A 280 -10.22 17.77 -23.20
C ILE A 280 -8.97 18.46 -23.76
N SER A 281 -8.90 19.78 -23.63
CA SER A 281 -7.75 20.57 -24.02
C SER A 281 -6.53 20.17 -23.20
N GLU A 282 -5.57 19.48 -23.81
CA GLU A 282 -4.22 19.29 -23.29
C GLU A 282 -3.55 20.66 -23.13
N GLN A 283 -3.32 21.09 -21.89
CA GLN A 283 -2.29 22.08 -21.60
C GLN A 283 -0.92 21.42 -21.82
N LYS A 284 -0.31 21.71 -22.97
CA LYS A 284 1.08 21.36 -23.28
C LYS A 284 2.02 22.07 -22.29
N HIS A 285 2.43 21.38 -21.23
CA HIS A 285 3.71 21.65 -20.60
C HIS A 285 4.80 20.90 -21.35
N LYS A 286 5.54 21.63 -22.20
CA LYS A 286 6.79 21.18 -22.79
C LYS A 286 7.86 21.09 -21.69
N GLY A 287 8.01 19.91 -21.09
CA GLY A 287 9.21 19.49 -20.38
C GLY A 287 9.91 18.45 -21.24
N ASN A 288 11.04 18.81 -21.84
CA ASN A 288 11.83 17.95 -22.72
C ASN A 288 12.44 16.80 -21.91
N CYS A 289 11.85 15.60 -21.95
CA CYS A 289 12.48 14.38 -21.43
C CYS A 289 12.98 13.56 -22.63
N GLY A 290 14.30 13.43 -22.75
CA GLY A 290 14.98 12.84 -23.91
C GLY A 290 14.89 11.31 -24.00
N LEU A 291 13.69 10.76 -24.14
CA LEU A 291 13.44 9.34 -24.39
C LEU A 291 12.96 9.05 -25.84
N ASP A 292 12.82 10.07 -26.69
CA ASP A 292 12.24 9.97 -28.04
C ASP A 292 13.22 9.53 -29.16
N GLN A 293 14.41 9.01 -28.86
CA GLN A 293 15.42 8.71 -29.90
C GLN A 293 15.91 7.25 -29.99
N LEU A 294 15.12 6.28 -29.52
CA LEU A 294 15.41 4.86 -29.73
C LEU A 294 14.18 4.07 -30.24
N GLN A 295 13.47 4.66 -31.19
CA GLN A 295 12.50 3.96 -32.04
C GLN A 295 13.04 3.94 -33.46
N ASP A 296 13.94 3.01 -33.77
CA ASP A 296 14.04 2.49 -35.14
C ASP A 296 14.81 1.17 -35.12
N GLN A 297 14.22 0.19 -35.81
CA GLN A 297 14.72 -1.16 -36.09
C GLN A 297 14.67 -2.17 -34.95
N TYR A 298 13.55 -2.90 -34.84
CA TYR A 298 13.49 -4.37 -34.82
C TYR A 298 12.01 -4.79 -34.86
N GLU A 299 11.55 -5.30 -36.01
CA GLU A 299 10.22 -5.90 -36.17
C GLU A 299 10.17 -7.25 -35.42
N LEU A 300 9.52 -7.26 -34.25
CA LEU A 300 9.14 -8.49 -33.55
C LEU A 300 7.65 -8.76 -33.78
N GLN A 301 7.39 -9.76 -34.62
CA GLN A 301 6.06 -10.24 -34.97
C GLN A 301 5.30 -10.81 -33.76
N ASP A 302 4.11 -10.23 -33.56
CA ASP A 302 2.85 -10.74 -33.06
C ASP A 302 2.74 -11.47 -31.69
N GLN A 303 1.93 -10.80 -30.86
CA GLN A 303 1.15 -11.26 -29.69
C GLN A 303 1.65 -10.92 -28.28
N TYR A 304 2.40 -9.84 -28.10
CA TYR A 304 2.20 -8.90 -26.98
C TYR A 304 2.80 -7.57 -27.43
N GLU A 305 2.01 -6.82 -28.20
CA GLU A 305 2.32 -5.43 -28.47
C GLU A 305 2.49 -4.70 -27.13
N TRP A 306 3.53 -3.88 -27.06
CA TRP A 306 3.67 -2.87 -26.03
C TRP A 306 2.50 -1.90 -26.17
N HIS A 307 1.37 -2.19 -25.55
CA HIS A 307 0.30 -1.22 -25.38
C HIS A 307 0.70 -0.33 -24.21
N GLY A 308 1.56 0.64 -24.48
CA GLY A 308 1.68 1.78 -23.58
C GLY A 308 0.29 2.34 -23.30
N LEU A 309 0.08 2.89 -22.12
CA LEU A 309 -1.18 3.55 -21.75
C LEU A 309 -1.60 4.69 -22.71
N HIS A 310 -0.72 5.10 -23.61
CA HIS A 310 -0.92 6.16 -24.61
C HIS A 310 -1.22 5.66 -26.03
N SER A 311 -1.15 4.34 -26.27
CA SER A 311 -1.54 3.76 -27.57
C SER A 311 -3.02 3.40 -27.57
N ASN A 312 -3.70 3.76 -28.66
CA ASN A 312 -5.12 3.56 -28.96
C ASN A 312 -5.67 2.29 -28.29
N PRO A 313 -6.74 2.35 -27.46
CA PRO A 313 -7.23 1.17 -26.76
C PRO A 313 -7.62 0.15 -27.81
N GLY A 314 -6.86 -0.95 -27.88
CA GLY A 314 -7.31 -2.16 -28.55
C GLY A 314 -8.71 -2.55 -28.05
N PRO A 315 -9.40 -3.47 -28.74
CA PRO A 315 -10.79 -3.80 -28.45
C PRO A 315 -11.00 -3.98 -26.94
N LYS A 316 -12.04 -3.32 -26.38
CA LYS A 316 -12.42 -3.38 -24.96
C LYS A 316 -12.40 -4.85 -24.51
N ARG A 317 -11.32 -5.24 -23.86
CA ARG A 317 -11.13 -6.63 -23.41
C ARG A 317 -11.78 -6.73 -22.05
N GLU A 318 -12.80 -7.57 -21.93
CA GLU A 318 -13.42 -7.87 -20.64
C GLU A 318 -12.33 -8.30 -19.65
N PRO A 319 -12.33 -7.77 -18.42
CA PRO A 319 -11.35 -8.15 -17.41
C PRO A 319 -11.40 -9.66 -17.20
N SER A 320 -10.25 -10.29 -16.97
CA SER A 320 -10.24 -11.71 -16.67
C SER A 320 -11.19 -12.04 -15.51
N GLY A 321 -11.92 -13.16 -15.62
CA GLY A 321 -12.74 -13.68 -14.52
C GLY A 321 -11.95 -13.95 -13.23
N LEU A 322 -10.62 -13.88 -13.29
CA LEU A 322 -9.71 -13.97 -12.16
C LEU A 322 -9.96 -12.86 -11.13
N LEU A 323 -10.40 -11.67 -11.54
CA LEU A 323 -10.61 -10.54 -10.62
C LEU A 323 -11.90 -10.64 -9.81
N PHE A 324 -12.90 -11.38 -10.28
CA PHE A 324 -14.25 -11.35 -9.72
C PHE A 324 -14.51 -12.51 -8.76
N TYR A 325 -14.72 -12.19 -7.49
CA TYR A 325 -14.92 -13.13 -6.39
C TYR A 325 -16.36 -13.14 -5.91
N ALA A 326 -16.75 -14.20 -5.20
CA ALA A 326 -17.96 -14.15 -4.38
C ALA A 326 -17.80 -13.08 -3.28
N ARG A 327 -18.90 -12.47 -2.84
CA ARG A 327 -18.90 -11.37 -1.87
C ARG A 327 -18.08 -11.69 -0.63
N GLU A 328 -18.36 -12.84 -0.01
CA GLU A 328 -17.66 -13.31 1.19
C GLU A 328 -16.14 -13.43 0.99
N GLN A 329 -15.70 -13.90 -0.18
CA GLN A 329 -14.28 -14.05 -0.49
C GLN A 329 -13.60 -12.70 -0.71
N ALA A 330 -14.28 -11.75 -1.36
CA ALA A 330 -13.78 -10.40 -1.56
C ALA A 330 -13.64 -9.65 -0.21
N TRP A 331 -14.67 -9.75 0.62
CA TRP A 331 -14.72 -9.16 1.97
C TRP A 331 -13.61 -9.73 2.86
N ALA A 332 -13.48 -11.07 2.91
CA ALA A 332 -12.46 -11.74 3.72
C ALA A 332 -11.03 -11.28 3.40
N ARG A 333 -10.74 -10.90 2.13
CA ARG A 333 -9.42 -10.40 1.74
C ARG A 333 -9.10 -9.05 2.38
N THR A 334 -9.98 -8.07 2.26
CA THR A 334 -9.74 -6.75 2.86
C THR A 334 -9.75 -6.85 4.40
N SER A 335 -10.66 -7.64 4.96
CA SER A 335 -10.73 -7.88 6.41
C SER A 335 -9.43 -8.50 6.94
N TYR A 336 -8.85 -9.47 6.23
CA TYR A 336 -7.56 -10.03 6.62
C TYR A 336 -6.42 -9.03 6.42
N TYR A 337 -6.24 -8.51 5.21
CA TYR A 337 -5.03 -7.77 4.85
C TYR A 337 -4.96 -6.40 5.48
N PHE A 338 -6.10 -5.71 5.61
CA PHE A 338 -6.13 -4.37 6.16
C PHE A 338 -6.47 -4.37 7.65
N ILE A 339 -7.48 -5.11 8.10
CA ILE A 339 -7.87 -5.07 9.53
C ILE A 339 -6.92 -5.92 10.38
N VAL A 340 -6.76 -7.20 10.06
CA VAL A 340 -5.95 -8.11 10.90
C VAL A 340 -4.45 -7.90 10.69
N ASN A 341 -3.97 -7.97 9.45
CA ASN A 341 -2.53 -7.96 9.16
C ASN A 341 -1.93 -6.55 9.31
N HIS A 342 -2.64 -5.52 8.84
CA HIS A 342 -2.14 -4.16 8.80
C HIS A 342 -2.48 -3.38 10.07
N LEU A 343 -3.76 -3.08 10.32
CA LEU A 343 -4.16 -2.29 11.49
C LEU A 343 -3.84 -3.01 12.80
N GLY A 344 -4.03 -4.32 12.89
CA GLY A 344 -3.62 -5.10 14.06
C GLY A 344 -2.13 -4.94 14.39
N SER A 345 -1.25 -4.99 13.39
CA SER A 345 0.18 -4.79 13.61
C SER A 345 0.54 -3.33 13.95
N LEU A 346 -0.09 -2.36 13.28
CA LEU A 346 0.11 -0.94 13.57
C LEU A 346 -0.34 -0.60 14.99
N ILE A 347 -1.56 -0.98 15.36
CA ILE A 347 -2.14 -0.74 16.68
C ILE A 347 -1.32 -1.43 17.77
N HIS A 348 -0.89 -2.67 17.55
CA HIS A 348 -0.01 -3.37 18.48
C HIS A 348 1.25 -2.56 18.81
N VAL A 349 1.89 -1.98 17.78
CA VAL A 349 3.12 -1.19 17.94
C VAL A 349 2.85 0.14 18.63
N LEU A 350 1.77 0.85 18.25
CA LEU A 350 1.37 2.10 18.92
C LEU A 350 1.03 1.87 20.39
N ALA A 351 0.26 0.82 20.69
CA ALA A 351 -0.13 0.42 22.03
C ALA A 351 1.08 0.08 22.90
N ARG A 352 2.01 -0.71 22.36
CA ARG A 352 3.28 -1.05 23.03
C ARG A 352 4.12 0.19 23.31
N ASP A 353 4.32 1.05 22.31
CA ASP A 353 5.23 2.19 22.44
C ASP A 353 4.69 3.30 23.36
N LEU A 354 3.35 3.36 23.54
CA LEU A 354 2.70 4.26 24.50
C LEU A 354 2.34 3.61 25.84
N ASP A 355 2.60 2.32 26.00
CA ASP A 355 2.22 1.54 27.19
C ASP A 355 0.72 1.63 27.53
N VAL A 356 -0.14 1.45 26.51
CA VAL A 356 -1.61 1.41 26.64
C VAL A 356 -2.17 0.12 26.06
N PRO A 357 -3.36 -0.35 26.48
CA PRO A 357 -4.02 -1.50 25.86
C PRO A 357 -4.36 -1.24 24.38
N GLU A 358 -4.31 -2.27 23.53
CA GLU A 358 -4.67 -2.17 22.10
C GLU A 358 -6.13 -1.73 21.91
N GLU A 359 -7.02 -2.12 22.83
CA GLU A 359 -8.43 -1.73 22.87
C GLU A 359 -8.62 -0.22 22.77
N TYR A 360 -7.65 0.55 23.28
CA TYR A 360 -7.66 2.01 23.21
C TYR A 360 -7.74 2.52 21.77
N PHE A 361 -6.83 2.06 20.91
CA PHE A 361 -6.78 2.48 19.51
C PHE A 361 -7.84 1.79 18.66
N TRP A 362 -8.23 0.55 19.01
CA TRP A 362 -9.37 -0.10 18.35
C TRP A 362 -10.69 0.65 18.57
N MET A 363 -10.83 1.37 19.68
CA MET A 363 -11.98 2.24 19.92
C MET A 363 -12.03 3.40 18.91
N LEU A 364 -10.91 4.04 18.61
CA LEU A 364 -10.82 5.10 17.58
C LEU A 364 -11.17 4.56 16.18
N VAL A 365 -10.68 3.36 15.83
CA VAL A 365 -11.05 2.70 14.57
C VAL A 365 -12.56 2.44 14.52
N ARG A 366 -13.13 1.93 15.62
CA ARG A 366 -14.56 1.64 15.72
C ARG A 366 -15.40 2.91 15.56
N GLU A 367 -15.08 3.98 16.29
CA GLU A 367 -15.82 5.25 16.24
C GLU A 367 -15.82 5.82 14.82
N MET A 368 -14.66 5.84 14.15
CA MET A 368 -14.58 6.30 12.77
C MET A 368 -15.43 5.45 11.81
N LEU A 369 -15.48 4.13 12.00
CA LEU A 369 -16.33 3.24 11.20
C LEU A 369 -17.82 3.40 11.53
N GLU A 370 -18.19 3.65 12.78
CA GLU A 370 -19.58 3.93 13.17
C GLU A 370 -20.10 5.24 12.57
N GLU A 371 -19.26 6.28 12.55
CA GLU A 371 -19.56 7.55 11.87
C GLU A 371 -19.73 7.34 10.37
N GLU A 372 -18.81 6.59 9.74
CA GLU A 372 -18.87 6.29 8.31
C GLU A 372 -20.11 5.46 7.95
N LEU A 373 -20.48 4.48 8.79
CA LEU A 373 -21.70 3.68 8.62
C LEU A 373 -22.95 4.56 8.73
N THR A 374 -22.99 5.43 9.73
CA THR A 374 -24.12 6.37 9.92
C THR A 374 -24.26 7.31 8.71
N ARG A 375 -23.13 7.73 8.13
CA ARG A 375 -23.09 8.65 7.00
C ARG A 375 -23.47 8.00 5.67
N THR A 376 -23.05 6.75 5.43
CA THR A 376 -23.12 6.12 4.10
C THR A 376 -24.01 4.89 4.02
N GLY A 377 -24.34 4.25 5.15
CA GLY A 377 -25.01 2.95 5.15
C GLY A 377 -24.15 1.82 4.55
N ASN A 378 -22.83 1.98 4.52
CA ASN A 378 -21.93 1.02 3.88
C ASN A 378 -21.98 -0.37 4.57
N VAL A 379 -22.56 -1.34 3.86
CA VAL A 379 -22.77 -2.72 4.36
C VAL A 379 -21.47 -3.46 4.68
N TYR A 380 -20.36 -3.11 4.01
CA TYR A 380 -19.06 -3.69 4.36
C TYR A 380 -18.54 -3.14 5.69
N VAL A 381 -18.80 -1.87 5.98
CA VAL A 381 -18.48 -1.27 7.29
C VAL A 381 -19.33 -1.92 8.40
N GLU A 382 -20.62 -2.12 8.16
CA GLU A 382 -21.48 -2.86 9.09
C GLU A 382 -20.93 -4.27 9.36
N HIS A 383 -20.50 -4.98 8.32
CA HIS A 383 -19.84 -6.29 8.48
C HIS A 383 -18.58 -6.20 9.35
N LEU A 384 -17.71 -5.20 9.14
CA LEU A 384 -16.52 -5.00 9.98
C LEU A 384 -16.86 -4.75 11.46
N LEU A 385 -17.96 -4.06 11.75
CA LEU A 385 -18.38 -3.74 13.11
C LEU A 385 -19.10 -4.90 13.83
N THR A 386 -19.69 -5.84 13.08
CA THR A 386 -20.63 -6.83 13.61
C THR A 386 -20.20 -8.29 13.45
N ALA A 387 -19.24 -8.59 12.57
CA ALA A 387 -18.71 -9.95 12.40
C ALA A 387 -18.08 -10.46 13.71
N ASP A 388 -18.28 -11.75 14.04
CA ASP A 388 -17.68 -12.36 15.25
C ASP A 388 -16.15 -12.49 15.14
N ALA A 389 -15.66 -12.76 13.94
CA ALA A 389 -14.25 -12.99 13.66
C ALA A 389 -13.91 -12.71 12.20
N PHE A 390 -12.63 -12.47 11.95
CA PHE A 390 -12.05 -12.36 10.61
C PHE A 390 -11.13 -13.55 10.35
N LEU A 391 -11.18 -14.11 9.13
CA LEU A 391 -10.31 -15.20 8.75
C LEU A 391 -8.89 -14.70 8.48
N ALA A 392 -7.92 -15.21 9.22
CA ALA A 392 -6.51 -14.90 9.05
C ALA A 392 -5.73 -16.07 8.46
N LYS A 393 -4.81 -15.80 7.53
CA LYS A 393 -3.94 -16.84 6.95
C LYS A 393 -3.01 -17.42 8.02
N GLN A 394 -2.98 -18.75 8.10
CA GLN A 394 -2.06 -19.50 8.96
C GLN A 394 -0.68 -19.62 8.29
N ASN A 395 0.06 -18.51 8.21
CA ASN A 395 1.35 -18.48 7.51
C ASN A 395 2.32 -19.57 8.00
N LEU A 396 2.45 -19.75 9.32
CA LEU A 396 3.32 -20.78 9.91
C LEU A 396 2.92 -22.21 9.48
N VAL A 397 1.64 -22.55 9.55
CA VAL A 397 1.14 -23.87 9.14
C VAL A 397 1.33 -24.07 7.65
N SER A 398 1.04 -23.06 6.83
CA SER A 398 1.29 -23.11 5.39
C SER A 398 2.79 -23.28 5.06
N CYS A 399 3.69 -22.63 5.79
CA CYS A 399 5.14 -22.86 5.66
C CYS A 399 5.49 -24.33 5.94
N LEU A 400 5.05 -24.83 7.11
CA LEU A 400 5.43 -26.16 7.61
C LEU A 400 4.83 -27.30 6.78
N THR A 401 3.65 -27.09 6.21
CA THR A 401 2.95 -28.11 5.40
C THR A 401 3.26 -28.05 3.91
N GLY A 402 3.97 -27.01 3.45
CA GLY A 402 4.26 -26.79 2.03
C GLY A 402 3.03 -26.42 1.19
N ILE A 403 1.89 -26.13 1.82
CA ILE A 403 0.64 -25.76 1.15
C ILE A 403 0.60 -24.24 0.99
N SER A 404 1.36 -23.73 0.01
CA SER A 404 1.44 -22.29 -0.26
C SER A 404 0.36 -21.79 -1.21
N GLN A 405 -0.16 -22.65 -2.09
CA GLN A 405 -1.17 -22.28 -3.09
C GLN A 405 -2.60 -22.28 -2.55
N THR A 406 -2.88 -23.06 -1.50
CA THR A 406 -4.18 -23.09 -0.80
C THR A 406 -3.97 -22.85 0.70
N PRO A 407 -3.74 -21.59 1.11
CA PRO A 407 -3.46 -21.27 2.50
C PRO A 407 -4.62 -21.68 3.42
N ALA A 408 -4.29 -22.22 4.59
CA ALA A 408 -5.25 -22.47 5.64
C ALA A 408 -5.58 -21.17 6.38
N TYR A 409 -6.78 -21.08 6.93
CA TYR A 409 -7.28 -19.90 7.63
C TYR A 409 -7.74 -20.25 9.04
N VAL A 410 -7.57 -19.31 9.97
CA VAL A 410 -8.03 -19.39 11.35
C VAL A 410 -8.88 -18.16 11.68
N PRO A 411 -10.00 -18.30 12.41
CA PRO A 411 -10.75 -17.13 12.88
C PRO A 411 -9.95 -16.35 13.93
N VAL A 412 -9.88 -15.03 13.77
CA VAL A 412 -9.36 -14.07 14.75
C VAL A 412 -10.53 -13.24 15.25
N SER A 413 -10.77 -13.25 16.56
CA SER A 413 -11.90 -12.55 17.18
C SER A 413 -11.91 -11.06 16.84
N ASN A 414 -13.10 -10.53 16.54
CA ASN A 414 -13.27 -9.13 16.21
C ASN A 414 -13.29 -8.25 17.48
N VAL A 415 -12.17 -7.58 17.75
CA VAL A 415 -12.02 -6.66 18.89
C VAL A 415 -13.04 -5.52 18.82
N MET A 416 -13.31 -5.00 17.62
CA MET A 416 -14.27 -3.89 17.44
C MET A 416 -15.66 -4.31 17.91
N LYS A 417 -16.15 -5.50 17.54
CA LYS A 417 -17.47 -5.99 17.98
C LYS A 417 -17.56 -6.08 19.51
N ARG A 418 -16.56 -6.70 20.15
CA ARG A 418 -16.49 -6.86 21.60
C ARG A 418 -16.61 -5.52 22.33
N LEU A 419 -15.85 -4.51 21.89
CA LEU A 419 -15.89 -3.16 22.45
C LEU A 419 -17.28 -2.50 22.33
N GLY A 420 -17.98 -2.75 21.21
CA GLY A 420 -19.34 -2.24 21.02
C GLY A 420 -20.36 -2.86 21.98
N SER A 421 -20.25 -4.16 22.24
CA SER A 421 -21.13 -4.86 23.21
C SER A 421 -20.92 -4.32 24.63
N GLU A 422 -19.67 -4.16 25.06
CA GLU A 422 -19.32 -3.65 26.40
C GLU A 422 -19.78 -2.19 26.58
N ALA A 423 -19.63 -1.33 25.57
CA ALA A 423 -20.12 0.05 25.61
C ALA A 423 -21.66 0.14 25.68
N GLY A 424 -22.36 -0.77 25.01
CA GLY A 424 -23.82 -0.89 25.05
C GLY A 424 -24.36 -1.31 26.42
N GLU A 425 -23.68 -2.24 27.09
CA GLU A 425 -24.05 -2.67 28.45
C GLU A 425 -23.90 -1.54 29.48
N ILE A 426 -22.84 -0.73 29.38
CA ILE A 426 -22.61 0.42 30.26
C ILE A 426 -23.70 1.51 30.06
N ARG A 427 -24.18 1.72 28.83
CA ARG A 427 -25.29 2.64 28.54
C ARG A 427 -26.64 2.07 28.98
N GLY A 428 -26.84 0.75 28.91
CA GLY A 428 -28.06 0.06 29.35
C GLY A 428 -28.28 0.02 30.86
N ILE A 429 -27.21 0.05 31.66
CA ILE A 429 -27.29 0.10 33.14
C ILE A 429 -27.60 1.51 33.66
N ARG A 430 -27.48 2.54 32.81
CA ARG A 430 -27.71 3.95 33.17
C ARG A 430 -29.08 4.51 32.75
N ASN A 431 -29.94 3.71 32.12
CA ASN A 431 -31.28 4.11 31.68
C ASN A 431 -32.39 3.57 32.58
#